data_AF-A0A8B9HFN5-F1
#
_entry.id   AF-A0A8B9HFN5-F1
#
_cell.length_a   1.000
_cell.length_b   1.000
_cell.length_c   1.000
_cell.angle_alpha   90.00
_cell.angle_beta   90.00
_cell.angle_gamma   90.00
#
_symmetry.space_group_name_H-M   'P 1'
#
loop_
_entity.id
_entity.type
_entity.pdbx_description
1 polymer ?
#
loop_
_entity_poly.entity_id
_entity_poly.type
_entity_poly.pdbx_seq_one_letter_code
_entity_poly.pdbx_strand_id
1 'polypeptide(L)'
;MQIDADPQEDQQNAPDTNYVVENPTLDLEQYASSYSGLMRIERLQFIADHCPQLRVEALKMALSFVQRTFNVDVYEEIHRKLTEATREVQGVPDAVPEGAVEPPPLDTAWAESTRKKALLKLEKLDTDLKNYKGNSIKESIRRGHDDLGDHYLDCGDLSNALKCYSRARDYCTSAKHVINMCLNVIKVSVYLQNWSHVLSYVSKAESTPEIAEQRGERDSQNQAVLTKLKCAKLSIKAGLDKIELLVSACSNFSFSFLFFSPGQYFSPYVSADMNKMAIAFNTTVAALEDELTQLILEGLINARIDSHSKILYARDVDQRSTTFEKSLQMGKEFQRRAKAMILRAAVLRNQIHVKSPPREGSQGELTPANSQTRMSTNM
;
A
#
# COMPACT_ATOMS: atom_id res chain seq x y z
N MET A 1 -22.74 16.77 -7.58
CA MET A 1 -21.98 16.09 -8.64
C MET A 1 -21.72 14.68 -8.17
N GLN A 2 -22.48 13.75 -8.73
CA GLN A 2 -22.37 12.31 -8.54
C GLN A 2 -21.04 11.88 -9.16
N ILE A 3 -20.19 11.22 -8.38
CA ILE A 3 -18.94 10.65 -8.88
C ILE A 3 -19.19 9.14 -8.95
N ASP A 4 -19.86 8.73 -10.02
CA ASP A 4 -19.82 7.34 -10.47
C ASP A 4 -18.42 7.13 -11.05
N ALA A 5 -17.55 6.51 -10.25
CA ALA A 5 -16.28 5.99 -10.72
C ALA A 5 -16.45 4.46 -10.78
N ASP A 6 -16.52 3.94 -12.00
CA ASP A 6 -16.43 2.50 -12.26
C ASP A 6 -15.16 1.93 -11.61
N PRO A 7 -15.22 0.70 -11.06
CA PRO A 7 -14.04 0.01 -10.59
C PRO A 7 -13.20 -0.41 -11.79
N GLN A 8 -12.17 0.39 -12.12
CA GLN A 8 -11.08 -0.13 -12.93
C GLN A 8 -10.33 -1.16 -12.08
N GLU A 9 -10.56 -2.43 -12.40
CA GLU A 9 -9.75 -3.55 -11.93
C GLU A 9 -8.34 -3.41 -12.50
N ASP A 10 -7.46 -2.68 -11.81
CA ASP A 10 -6.02 -2.73 -12.05
C ASP A 10 -5.49 -4.07 -11.54
N GLN A 11 -5.71 -5.15 -12.31
CA GLN A 11 -5.01 -6.42 -12.15
C GLN A 11 -3.57 -6.27 -12.65
N GLN A 12 -2.71 -5.65 -11.84
CA GLN A 12 -1.27 -5.86 -11.88
C GLN A 12 -0.88 -6.68 -10.66
N ASN A 13 -1.39 -7.92 -10.58
CA ASN A 13 -0.81 -8.91 -9.68
C ASN A 13 0.47 -9.41 -10.34
N ALA A 14 1.62 -9.12 -9.72
CA ALA A 14 2.88 -9.75 -10.06
C ALA A 14 2.70 -11.29 -10.01
N PRO A 15 3.39 -12.05 -10.88
CA PRO A 15 3.29 -13.51 -10.84
C PRO A 15 3.79 -14.02 -9.48
N ASP A 16 3.01 -14.89 -8.83
CA ASP A 16 3.41 -15.59 -7.61
C ASP A 16 4.74 -16.32 -7.86
N THR A 17 5.83 -15.73 -7.37
CA THR A 17 7.16 -16.29 -7.54
C THR A 17 7.28 -17.42 -6.53
N ASN A 18 7.09 -18.66 -6.97
CA ASN A 18 7.03 -19.83 -6.10
C ASN A 18 8.44 -20.27 -5.70
N TYR A 19 9.02 -19.62 -4.68
CA TYR A 19 10.32 -19.98 -4.13
C TYR A 19 10.17 -20.83 -2.86
N VAL A 20 10.94 -21.91 -2.77
CA VAL A 20 10.93 -22.84 -1.64
C VAL A 20 12.17 -22.60 -0.78
N VAL A 21 11.97 -22.39 0.52
CA VAL A 21 13.05 -22.18 1.49
C VAL A 21 13.28 -23.47 2.27
N GLU A 22 14.41 -24.13 1.99
CA GLU A 22 14.72 -25.44 2.56
C GLU A 22 15.37 -25.38 3.95
N ASN A 23 16.15 -24.34 4.30
CA ASN A 23 16.86 -24.27 5.59
C ASN A 23 16.51 -23.00 6.39
N PRO A 24 15.35 -22.96 7.06
CA PRO A 24 14.95 -21.79 7.85
C PRO A 24 15.60 -21.80 9.24
N THR A 25 16.38 -20.78 9.56
CA THR A 25 16.82 -20.47 10.95
C THR A 25 15.81 -19.59 11.69
N LEU A 26 14.54 -19.62 11.25
CA LEU A 26 13.50 -18.69 11.70
C LEU A 26 12.84 -19.20 12.98
N ASP A 27 12.91 -18.38 14.04
CA ASP A 27 12.10 -18.55 15.25
C ASP A 27 10.65 -18.08 14.96
N LEU A 28 9.75 -19.06 14.85
CA LEU A 28 8.35 -18.81 14.49
C LEU A 28 7.57 -18.15 15.62
N GLU A 29 7.79 -18.52 16.89
CA GLU A 29 7.07 -17.92 18.01
C GLU A 29 7.40 -16.44 18.15
N GLN A 30 8.69 -16.11 18.11
CA GLN A 30 9.14 -14.72 18.19
C GLN A 30 8.62 -13.92 16.99
N TYR A 31 8.66 -14.48 15.79
CA TYR A 31 8.13 -13.83 14.60
C TYR A 31 6.61 -13.60 14.69
N ALA A 32 5.83 -14.62 15.06
CA ALA A 32 4.38 -14.51 15.18
C ALA A 32 3.96 -13.51 16.27
N SER A 33 4.72 -13.42 17.36
CA SER A 33 4.44 -12.48 18.47
C SER A 33 4.51 -11.00 18.04
N SER A 34 5.33 -10.70 17.04
CA SER A 34 5.55 -9.33 16.55
C SER A 34 4.40 -8.75 15.73
N TYR A 35 3.51 -9.60 15.20
CA TYR A 35 2.34 -9.21 14.40
C TYR A 35 1.04 -9.46 15.15
N SER A 36 -0.09 -8.88 14.73
CA SER A 36 -1.40 -9.10 15.36
C SER A 36 -2.54 -9.09 14.33
N GLY A 37 -3.71 -9.64 14.69
CA GLY A 37 -4.90 -9.70 13.84
C GLY A 37 -4.70 -10.55 12.57
N LEU A 38 -5.40 -10.17 11.49
CA LEU A 38 -5.31 -10.83 10.18
C LEU A 38 -3.87 -10.90 9.65
N MET A 39 -3.04 -9.91 9.98
CA MET A 39 -1.63 -9.89 9.57
C MET A 39 -0.87 -11.12 10.02
N ARG A 40 -1.02 -11.48 11.30
CA ARG A 40 -0.35 -12.64 11.86
C ARG A 40 -0.75 -13.92 11.12
N ILE A 41 -2.02 -14.02 10.73
CA ILE A 41 -2.59 -15.18 10.05
C ILE A 41 -2.08 -15.26 8.60
N GLU A 42 -2.11 -14.17 7.83
CA GLU A 42 -1.59 -14.16 6.45
C GLU A 42 -0.09 -14.48 6.40
N ARG A 43 0.71 -13.95 7.33
CA ARG A 43 2.17 -14.22 7.36
C ARG A 43 2.51 -15.66 7.75
N LEU A 44 1.77 -16.25 8.69
CA LEU A 44 1.96 -17.66 9.03
C LEU A 44 1.56 -18.58 7.87
N GLN A 45 0.49 -18.26 7.15
CA GLN A 45 0.12 -18.98 5.93
C GLN A 45 1.20 -18.85 4.85
N PHE A 46 1.76 -17.65 4.66
CA PHE A 46 2.84 -17.44 3.71
C PHE A 46 4.07 -18.29 4.03
N ILE A 47 4.49 -18.33 5.31
CA ILE A 47 5.59 -19.20 5.75
C ILE A 47 5.25 -20.66 5.49
N ALA A 48 4.00 -21.07 5.74
CA ALA A 48 3.58 -22.45 5.49
C ALA A 48 3.65 -22.84 4.01
N ASP A 49 3.32 -21.92 3.11
CA ASP A 49 3.36 -22.16 1.67
C ASP A 49 4.83 -22.25 1.17
N HIS A 50 5.74 -21.41 1.67
CA HIS A 50 7.12 -21.29 1.16
C HIS A 50 8.18 -22.11 1.93
N CYS A 51 7.92 -22.51 3.18
CA CYS A 51 8.87 -23.24 4.03
C CYS A 51 8.29 -24.62 4.43
N PRO A 52 8.57 -25.70 3.68
CA PRO A 52 8.02 -27.02 3.95
C PRO A 52 8.33 -27.55 5.37
N GLN A 53 9.55 -27.31 5.88
CA GLN A 53 9.97 -27.77 7.20
C GLN A 53 9.16 -27.14 8.35
N LEU A 54 8.74 -25.88 8.18
CA LEU A 54 8.01 -25.12 9.20
C LEU A 54 6.50 -25.11 8.97
N ARG A 55 6.03 -25.74 7.89
CA ARG A 55 4.63 -25.71 7.44
C ARG A 55 3.65 -26.16 8.51
N VAL A 56 3.89 -27.32 9.10
CA VAL A 56 2.99 -27.93 10.10
C VAL A 56 2.88 -27.05 11.35
N GLU A 57 4.01 -26.58 11.88
CA GLU A 57 4.03 -25.73 13.08
C GLU A 57 3.44 -24.34 12.81
N ALA A 58 3.74 -23.73 11.66
CA ALA A 58 3.15 -22.46 11.25
C ALA A 58 1.62 -22.54 11.13
N LEU A 59 1.09 -23.62 10.54
CA LEU A 59 -0.36 -23.85 10.40
C LEU A 59 -1.03 -24.13 11.75
N LYS A 60 -0.41 -24.89 12.66
CA LYS A 60 -0.92 -25.09 14.03
C LYS A 60 -1.03 -23.77 14.79
N MET A 61 0.02 -22.93 14.72
CA MET A 61 -0.02 -21.59 15.32
C MET A 61 -1.12 -20.74 14.70
N ALA A 62 -1.23 -20.71 13.36
CA ALA A 62 -2.26 -19.95 12.67
C ALA A 62 -3.67 -20.40 13.10
N LEU A 63 -3.92 -21.70 13.21
CA LEU A 63 -5.19 -22.27 13.66
C LEU A 63 -5.56 -21.80 15.08
N SER A 64 -4.61 -21.82 16.01
CA SER A 64 -4.82 -21.35 17.38
C SER A 64 -5.17 -19.86 17.48
N PHE A 65 -4.65 -19.04 16.55
CA PHE A 65 -4.96 -17.62 16.48
C PHE A 65 -6.30 -17.34 15.81
N VAL A 66 -6.62 -18.07 14.75
CA VAL A 66 -7.92 -17.94 14.07
C VAL A 66 -9.07 -18.31 15.00
N GLN A 67 -8.90 -19.28 15.89
CA GLN A 67 -9.89 -19.63 16.91
C GLN A 67 -10.23 -18.48 17.88
N ARG A 68 -9.36 -17.46 17.99
CA ARG A 68 -9.63 -16.23 18.76
C ARG A 68 -10.36 -15.16 17.95
N THR A 69 -10.44 -15.32 16.63
CA THR A 69 -11.15 -14.45 15.70
C THR A 69 -12.52 -15.04 15.31
N PHE A 70 -13.32 -14.29 14.54
CA PHE A 70 -14.62 -14.74 14.05
C PHE A 70 -14.56 -15.25 12.59
N ASN A 71 -13.35 -15.40 12.04
CA ASN A 71 -13.17 -15.77 10.65
C ASN A 71 -13.20 -17.29 10.47
N VAL A 72 -14.36 -17.80 10.06
CA VAL A 72 -14.59 -19.25 9.90
C VAL A 72 -14.08 -19.75 8.56
N ASP A 73 -14.12 -18.94 7.51
CA ASP A 73 -13.64 -19.33 6.18
C ASP A 73 -12.13 -19.58 6.20
N VAL A 74 -11.36 -18.71 6.86
CA VAL A 74 -9.91 -18.87 7.05
C VAL A 74 -9.60 -20.05 7.99
N TYR A 75 -10.47 -20.35 8.96
CA TYR A 75 -10.32 -21.54 9.81
C TYR A 75 -10.43 -22.82 9.00
N GLU A 76 -11.48 -22.93 8.17
CA GLU A 76 -11.73 -24.09 7.31
C GLU A 76 -10.57 -24.27 6.29
N GLU A 77 -10.06 -23.17 5.72
CA GLU A 77 -8.94 -23.20 4.78
C GLU A 77 -7.60 -23.62 5.44
N ILE A 78 -7.26 -23.07 6.62
CA ILE A 78 -6.04 -23.48 7.34
C ILE A 78 -6.13 -24.94 7.77
N HIS A 79 -7.32 -25.39 8.20
CA HIS A 79 -7.55 -26.78 8.58
C HIS A 79 -7.35 -27.74 7.40
N ARG A 80 -7.85 -27.35 6.21
CA ARG A 80 -7.62 -28.07 4.95
C ARG A 80 -6.13 -28.17 4.62
N LYS A 81 -5.41 -27.05 4.62
CA LYS A 81 -3.96 -27.01 4.38
C LYS A 81 -3.16 -27.84 5.40
N LEU A 82 -3.55 -27.81 6.67
CA LEU A 82 -2.90 -28.59 7.73
C LEU A 82 -3.11 -30.10 7.53
N THR A 83 -4.32 -30.50 7.16
CA THR A 83 -4.65 -31.90 6.86
C THR A 83 -3.86 -32.42 5.66
N GLU A 84 -3.73 -31.62 4.60
CA GLU A 84 -2.90 -31.93 3.42
C GLU A 84 -1.41 -32.05 3.80
N ALA A 85 -0.85 -31.07 4.52
CA ALA A 85 0.54 -31.09 4.96
C ALA A 85 0.87 -32.29 5.88
N THR A 86 -0.08 -32.71 6.72
CA THR A 86 0.12 -33.85 7.62
C THR A 86 0.11 -35.18 6.86
N ARG A 87 -0.69 -35.30 5.80
CA ARG A 87 -0.69 -36.46 4.89
C ARG A 87 0.60 -36.57 4.10
N GLU A 88 1.16 -35.45 3.64
CA GLU A 88 2.45 -35.43 2.94
C GLU A 88 3.59 -35.98 3.81
N VAL A 89 3.63 -35.62 5.09
CA VAL A 89 4.64 -36.10 6.06
C VAL A 89 4.47 -37.60 6.34
N GLN A 90 3.23 -38.10 6.39
CA GLN A 90 2.93 -39.53 6.61
C GLN A 90 3.18 -40.41 5.37
N GLY A 91 3.23 -39.83 4.17
CA GLY A 91 3.46 -40.54 2.90
C GLY A 91 4.93 -40.92 2.63
N VAL A 92 5.87 -40.53 3.49
CA VAL A 92 7.30 -40.82 3.34
C VAL A 92 7.64 -42.18 4.00
N PRO A 93 8.07 -43.21 3.25
CA PRO A 93 8.21 -44.58 3.77
C PRO A 93 9.29 -44.81 4.84
N ASP A 94 10.16 -43.83 5.12
CA ASP A 94 11.42 -44.02 5.88
C ASP A 94 11.52 -43.18 7.16
N ALA A 95 10.42 -42.55 7.60
CA ALA A 95 10.38 -41.82 8.87
C ALA A 95 9.84 -42.74 9.99
N VAL A 96 10.64 -42.94 11.04
CA VAL A 96 10.26 -43.64 12.27
C VAL A 96 8.97 -42.99 12.83
N PRO A 97 7.91 -43.76 13.13
CA PRO A 97 6.64 -43.23 13.61
C PRO A 97 6.71 -42.91 15.12
N GLU A 98 7.63 -42.03 15.52
CA GLU A 98 7.58 -41.40 16.84
C GLU A 98 6.83 -40.08 16.72
N GLY A 99 5.53 -40.13 17.01
CA GLY A 99 4.66 -38.96 17.07
C GLY A 99 3.83 -38.74 15.81
N ALA A 100 2.98 -39.71 15.44
CA ALA A 100 1.87 -39.45 14.53
C ALA A 100 0.92 -38.43 15.21
N VAL A 101 1.18 -37.14 15.01
CA VAL A 101 0.25 -36.08 15.38
C VAL A 101 -0.91 -36.18 14.40
N GLU A 102 -1.96 -36.92 14.79
CA GLU A 102 -3.23 -36.87 14.07
C GLU A 102 -3.66 -35.40 13.96
N PRO A 103 -4.02 -34.92 12.75
CA PRO A 103 -4.53 -33.57 12.61
C PRO A 103 -5.81 -33.46 13.46
N PRO A 104 -5.96 -32.38 14.27
CA PRO A 104 -7.15 -32.21 15.08
C PRO A 104 -8.40 -32.29 14.17
N PRO A 105 -9.48 -32.96 14.58
CA PRO A 105 -10.70 -33.00 13.77
C PRO A 105 -11.25 -31.58 13.55
N LEU A 106 -11.86 -31.34 12.39
CA LEU A 106 -12.49 -30.06 12.10
C LEU A 106 -13.62 -29.83 13.10
N ASP A 107 -13.53 -28.76 13.89
CA ASP A 107 -14.55 -28.44 14.88
C ASP A 107 -15.72 -27.68 14.22
N THR A 108 -16.63 -28.46 13.63
CA THR A 108 -17.84 -27.94 12.97
C THR A 108 -18.79 -27.26 13.96
N ALA A 109 -18.84 -27.73 15.21
CA ALA A 109 -19.66 -27.14 16.27
C ALA A 109 -19.14 -25.75 16.65
N TRP A 110 -17.82 -25.57 16.76
CA TRP A 110 -17.21 -24.26 16.94
C TRP A 110 -17.48 -23.35 15.75
N ALA A 111 -17.36 -23.86 14.51
CA ALA A 111 -17.61 -23.07 13.30
C ALA A 111 -19.05 -22.51 13.25
N GLU A 112 -20.05 -23.35 13.51
CA GLU A 112 -21.46 -22.93 13.57
C GLU A 112 -21.74 -21.95 14.72
N SER A 113 -21.21 -22.25 15.92
CA SER A 113 -21.36 -21.38 17.10
C SER A 113 -20.72 -20.01 16.86
N THR A 114 -19.56 -19.96 16.22
CA THR A 114 -18.83 -18.74 15.89
C THR A 114 -19.55 -17.94 14.81
N ARG A 115 -20.05 -18.57 13.75
CA ARG A 115 -20.90 -17.91 12.73
C ARG A 115 -22.13 -17.25 13.38
N LYS A 116 -22.81 -17.96 14.28
CA LYS A 116 -23.98 -17.41 15.01
C LYS A 116 -23.59 -16.24 15.92
N LYS A 117 -22.48 -16.34 16.65
CA LYS A 117 -21.98 -15.24 17.52
C LYS A 117 -21.59 -14.00 16.71
N ALA A 118 -20.94 -14.19 15.56
CA ALA A 118 -20.57 -13.10 14.66
C ALA A 118 -21.83 -12.38 14.16
N LEU A 119 -22.85 -13.11 13.70
CA LEU A 119 -24.10 -12.51 13.24
C LEU A 119 -24.83 -11.73 14.34
N LEU A 120 -24.93 -12.28 15.56
CA LEU A 120 -25.56 -11.58 16.69
C LEU A 120 -24.79 -10.31 17.09
N LYS A 121 -23.45 -10.32 17.01
CA LYS A 121 -22.62 -9.14 17.25
C LYS A 121 -22.86 -8.08 16.18
N LEU A 122 -22.96 -8.49 14.91
CA LEU A 122 -23.26 -7.60 13.79
C LEU A 122 -24.63 -6.91 13.96
N GLU A 123 -25.68 -7.68 14.23
CA GLU A 123 -27.04 -7.15 14.45
C GLU A 123 -27.09 -6.13 15.60
N LYS A 124 -26.33 -6.40 16.68
CA LYS A 124 -26.20 -5.49 17.81
C LYS A 124 -25.51 -4.18 17.40
N LEU A 125 -24.37 -4.26 16.73
CA LEU A 125 -23.62 -3.08 16.27
C LEU A 125 -24.44 -2.23 15.29
N ASP A 126 -25.19 -2.86 14.38
CA ASP A 126 -26.09 -2.16 13.46
C ASP A 126 -27.23 -1.44 14.19
N THR A 127 -27.78 -2.07 15.23
CA THR A 127 -28.82 -1.47 16.08
C THR A 127 -28.26 -0.27 16.85
N ASP A 128 -27.09 -0.42 17.46
CA ASP A 128 -26.41 0.66 18.19
C ASP A 128 -26.08 1.84 17.26
N LEU A 129 -25.59 1.57 16.04
CA LEU A 129 -25.32 2.61 15.05
C LEU A 129 -26.59 3.35 14.61
N LYS A 130 -27.72 2.65 14.43
CA LYS A 130 -29.03 3.29 14.16
C LYS A 130 -29.45 4.21 15.30
N ASN A 131 -29.27 3.76 16.55
CA ASN A 131 -29.55 4.58 17.73
C ASN A 131 -28.66 5.83 17.80
N TYR A 132 -27.36 5.70 17.51
CA TYR A 132 -26.44 6.84 17.46
C TYR A 132 -26.82 7.85 16.37
N LYS A 133 -27.29 7.38 15.21
CA LYS A 133 -27.81 8.23 14.14
C LYS A 133 -29.09 8.96 14.55
N GLY A 134 -30.01 8.28 15.24
CA GLY A 134 -31.22 8.90 15.80
C GLY A 134 -30.90 10.01 16.80
N ASN A 135 -29.88 9.81 17.65
CA ASN A 135 -29.43 10.78 18.63
C ASN A 135 -28.60 11.94 18.04
N SER A 136 -28.20 11.84 16.76
CA SER A 136 -27.44 12.87 16.03
C SER A 136 -26.09 13.25 16.67
N ILE A 137 -25.43 12.32 17.36
CA ILE A 137 -24.13 12.55 17.99
C ILE A 137 -23.01 12.10 17.04
N LYS A 138 -22.30 13.06 16.42
CA LYS A 138 -21.25 12.78 15.41
C LYS A 138 -20.17 11.81 15.91
N GLU A 139 -19.65 12.00 17.12
CA GLU A 139 -18.59 11.13 17.66
C GLU A 139 -19.06 9.69 17.89
N SER A 140 -20.30 9.50 18.37
CA SER A 140 -20.87 8.16 18.54
C SER A 140 -21.11 7.47 17.20
N ILE A 141 -21.59 8.20 16.18
CA ILE A 141 -21.77 7.65 14.83
C ILE A 141 -20.41 7.27 14.22
N ARG A 142 -19.39 8.12 14.42
CA ARG A 142 -18.02 7.85 13.95
C ARG A 142 -17.44 6.58 14.59
N ARG A 143 -17.51 6.46 15.93
CA ARG A 143 -17.06 5.26 16.65
C ARG A 143 -17.87 4.01 16.28
N GLY A 144 -19.19 4.14 16.11
CA GLY A 144 -20.00 3.02 15.65
C GLY A 144 -19.62 2.53 14.25
N HIS A 145 -19.20 3.43 13.36
CA HIS A 145 -18.64 3.02 12.06
C HIS A 145 -17.25 2.35 12.18
N ASP A 146 -16.40 2.80 13.10
CA ASP A 146 -15.10 2.16 13.38
C ASP A 146 -15.31 0.75 13.96
N ASP A 147 -16.17 0.58 14.97
CA ASP A 147 -16.48 -0.71 15.61
C ASP A 147 -17.08 -1.72 14.61
N LEU A 148 -17.95 -1.24 13.71
CA LEU A 148 -18.53 -2.05 12.65
C LEU A 148 -17.46 -2.46 11.62
N GLY A 149 -16.56 -1.55 11.25
CA GLY A 149 -15.43 -1.84 10.37
C GLY A 149 -14.47 -2.86 10.97
N ASP A 150 -14.14 -2.72 12.25
CA ASP A 150 -13.29 -3.66 12.99
C ASP A 150 -13.94 -5.04 13.06
N HIS A 151 -15.25 -5.12 13.29
CA HIS A 151 -15.97 -6.39 13.27
C HIS A 151 -15.95 -7.06 11.89
N TYR A 152 -16.14 -6.30 10.81
CA TYR A 152 -16.02 -6.84 9.46
C TYR A 152 -14.60 -7.34 9.15
N LEU A 153 -13.56 -6.64 9.63
CA LEU A 153 -12.18 -7.12 9.54
C LEU A 153 -12.00 -8.44 10.29
N ASP A 154 -12.51 -8.56 11.53
CA ASP A 154 -12.43 -9.79 12.32
C ASP A 154 -13.16 -10.98 11.65
N CYS A 155 -14.22 -10.70 10.88
CA CYS A 155 -14.95 -11.68 10.10
C CYS A 155 -14.27 -12.01 8.75
N GLY A 156 -13.33 -11.17 8.27
CA GLY A 156 -12.67 -11.32 6.97
C GLY A 156 -13.34 -10.61 5.80
N ASP A 157 -14.41 -9.85 6.02
CA ASP A 157 -15.10 -9.11 4.96
C ASP A 157 -14.45 -7.73 4.74
N LEU A 158 -13.42 -7.73 3.89
CA LEU A 158 -12.64 -6.54 3.58
C LEU A 158 -13.46 -5.46 2.85
N SER A 159 -14.41 -5.87 2.00
CA SER A 159 -15.22 -4.94 1.21
C SER A 159 -16.16 -4.11 2.07
N ASN A 160 -16.85 -4.76 3.02
CA ASN A 160 -17.77 -4.06 3.92
C ASN A 160 -17.02 -3.29 5.02
N ALA A 161 -15.85 -3.77 5.46
CA ALA A 161 -14.97 -2.99 6.33
C ALA A 161 -14.58 -1.64 5.70
N LEU A 162 -14.14 -1.66 4.43
CA LEU A 162 -13.74 -0.44 3.71
C LEU A 162 -14.89 0.57 3.60
N LYS A 163 -16.10 0.09 3.32
CA LYS A 163 -17.31 0.93 3.26
C LYS A 163 -17.62 1.58 4.61
N CYS A 164 -17.44 0.87 5.72
CA CYS A 164 -17.70 1.40 7.06
C CYS A 164 -16.74 2.54 7.42
N TYR A 165 -15.43 2.35 7.26
CA TYR A 165 -14.45 3.42 7.51
C TYR A 165 -14.62 4.60 6.55
N SER A 166 -14.99 4.35 5.29
CA SER A 166 -15.26 5.42 4.33
C SER A 166 -16.46 6.28 4.71
N ARG A 167 -17.50 5.67 5.29
CA ARG A 167 -18.69 6.38 5.80
C ARG A 167 -18.39 7.19 7.08
N ALA A 168 -17.43 6.75 7.90
CA ALA A 168 -17.01 7.49 9.10
C ALA A 168 -16.47 8.90 8.78
N ARG A 169 -15.98 9.11 7.55
CA ARG A 169 -15.42 10.38 7.05
C ARG A 169 -16.29 11.60 7.31
N ASP A 170 -17.58 11.49 7.05
CA ASP A 170 -18.50 12.64 7.09
C ASP A 170 -18.78 13.09 8.53
N TYR A 171 -18.37 12.28 9.52
CA TYR A 171 -18.50 12.54 10.96
C TYR A 171 -17.18 12.97 11.61
N CYS A 172 -16.09 13.12 10.84
CA CYS A 172 -14.81 13.62 11.33
C CYS A 172 -14.85 15.15 11.54
N THR A 173 -14.48 15.61 12.74
CA THR A 173 -14.43 17.03 13.13
C THR A 173 -13.04 17.57 13.41
N SER A 174 -12.09 16.70 13.77
CA SER A 174 -10.69 17.05 14.09
C SER A 174 -9.75 16.37 13.09
N ALA A 175 -8.55 16.94 12.90
CA ALA A 175 -7.50 16.33 12.10
C ALA A 175 -7.14 14.92 12.59
N LYS A 176 -7.12 14.68 13.92
CA LYS A 176 -6.91 13.34 14.50
C LYS A 176 -7.93 12.32 14.00
N HIS A 177 -9.20 12.72 13.88
CA HIS A 177 -10.25 11.84 13.34
C HIS A 177 -10.00 11.51 11.87
N VAL A 178 -9.57 12.49 11.07
CA VAL A 178 -9.24 12.29 9.65
C VAL A 178 -8.04 11.36 9.49
N ILE A 179 -6.99 11.54 10.29
CA ILE A 179 -5.78 10.71 10.25
C ILE A 179 -6.10 9.27 10.63
N ASN A 180 -6.81 9.05 11.74
CA ASN A 180 -7.19 7.69 12.18
C ASN A 180 -8.07 6.98 11.13
N MET A 181 -9.04 7.69 10.55
CA MET A 181 -9.85 7.14 9.46
C MET A 181 -8.98 6.81 8.24
N CYS A 182 -8.03 7.67 7.85
CA CYS A 182 -7.12 7.36 6.74
C CYS A 182 -6.26 6.13 7.02
N LEU A 183 -5.77 5.95 8.25
CA LEU A 183 -5.01 4.76 8.65
C LEU A 183 -5.84 3.48 8.56
N ASN A 184 -7.11 3.52 9.00
CA ASN A 184 -8.02 2.38 8.89
C ASN A 184 -8.33 2.04 7.43
N VAL A 185 -8.56 3.05 6.57
CA VAL A 185 -8.74 2.82 5.13
C VAL A 185 -7.49 2.21 4.51
N ILE A 186 -6.30 2.78 4.78
CA ILE A 186 -5.02 2.23 4.31
C ILE A 186 -4.87 0.78 4.73
N LYS A 187 -5.14 0.45 6.00
CA LYS A 187 -5.06 -0.92 6.52
C LYS A 187 -5.91 -1.89 5.69
N VAL A 188 -7.16 -1.55 5.38
CA VAL A 188 -8.05 -2.40 4.56
C VAL A 188 -7.60 -2.45 3.09
N SER A 189 -7.21 -1.32 2.52
CA SER A 189 -6.75 -1.23 1.13
C SER A 189 -5.50 -2.06 0.88
N VAL A 190 -4.61 -2.22 1.88
CA VAL A 190 -3.46 -3.12 1.76
C VAL A 190 -3.89 -4.60 1.71
N TYR A 191 -4.88 -5.01 2.51
CA TYR A 191 -5.41 -6.38 2.41
C TYR A 191 -6.04 -6.66 1.04
N LEU A 192 -6.71 -5.66 0.47
CA LEU A 192 -7.29 -5.68 -0.89
C LEU A 192 -6.26 -5.49 -2.01
N GLN A 193 -4.98 -5.28 -1.69
CA GLN A 193 -3.91 -4.99 -2.67
C GLN A 193 -4.18 -3.76 -3.56
N ASN A 194 -4.99 -2.81 -3.10
CA ASN A 194 -5.29 -1.61 -3.86
C ASN A 194 -4.30 -0.48 -3.54
N TRP A 195 -3.15 -0.50 -4.22
CA TRP A 195 -2.02 0.41 -3.96
C TRP A 195 -2.30 1.87 -4.32
N SER A 196 -3.09 2.12 -5.38
CA SER A 196 -3.47 3.47 -5.78
C SER A 196 -4.32 4.16 -4.70
N HIS A 197 -5.20 3.38 -4.04
CA HIS A 197 -6.01 3.84 -2.93
C HIS A 197 -5.16 4.14 -1.69
N VAL A 198 -4.18 3.28 -1.39
CA VAL A 198 -3.21 3.54 -0.30
C VAL A 198 -2.46 4.85 -0.53
N LEU A 199 -1.87 5.06 -1.70
CA LEU A 199 -1.11 6.29 -2.01
C LEU A 199 -1.96 7.56 -1.91
N SER A 200 -3.21 7.48 -2.36
CA SER A 200 -4.16 8.60 -2.31
C SER A 200 -4.48 8.98 -0.86
N TYR A 201 -4.72 7.99 0.01
CA TYR A 201 -5.03 8.23 1.42
C TYR A 201 -3.81 8.59 2.26
N VAL A 202 -2.61 8.11 1.91
CA VAL A 202 -1.35 8.58 2.49
C VAL A 202 -1.17 10.06 2.21
N SER A 203 -1.30 10.48 0.94
CA SER A 203 -1.17 11.89 0.55
C SER A 203 -2.22 12.77 1.23
N LYS A 204 -3.44 12.25 1.40
CA LYS A 204 -4.52 12.92 2.14
C LYS A 204 -4.18 13.10 3.62
N ALA A 205 -3.68 12.04 4.28
CA ALA A 205 -3.24 12.12 5.67
C ALA A 205 -2.11 13.15 5.83
N GLU A 206 -1.10 13.13 4.96
CA GLU A 206 0.03 14.09 4.96
C GLU A 206 -0.43 15.54 4.80
N SER A 207 -1.48 15.79 4.01
CA SER A 207 -2.02 17.14 3.77
C SER A 207 -2.87 17.71 4.91
N THR A 208 -3.15 16.94 5.97
CA THR A 208 -4.04 17.38 7.05
C THR A 208 -3.32 18.34 8.02
N PRO A 209 -3.85 19.55 8.30
CA PRO A 209 -3.09 20.69 8.83
C PRO A 209 -2.44 20.51 10.22
N GLU A 210 -2.95 19.66 11.12
CA GLU A 210 -2.28 19.41 12.43
C GLU A 210 -0.91 18.73 12.29
N ILE A 211 -0.66 17.99 11.20
CA ILE A 211 0.64 17.38 10.91
C ILE A 211 1.66 18.43 10.41
N ALA A 212 1.18 19.50 9.77
CA ALA A 212 2.01 20.55 9.18
C ALA A 212 2.42 21.63 10.20
N GLU A 213 1.55 21.95 11.16
CA GLU A 213 1.74 23.08 12.09
C GLU A 213 2.44 22.71 13.41
N GLN A 214 2.38 21.45 13.87
CA GLN A 214 3.04 21.02 15.12
C GLN A 214 4.47 20.52 14.93
N ARG A 215 5.29 21.23 14.13
CA ARG A 215 6.76 21.01 14.13
C ARG A 215 7.44 21.42 15.46
N GLY A 216 6.71 22.04 16.39
CA GLY A 216 7.23 22.61 17.63
C GLY A 216 7.04 21.78 18.91
N GLU A 217 6.15 20.79 18.93
CA GLU A 217 5.90 19.97 20.14
C GLU A 217 6.14 18.49 19.86
N ARG A 218 6.91 17.86 20.75
CA ARG A 218 7.43 16.49 20.67
C ARG A 218 6.32 15.45 20.92
N ASP A 219 5.32 15.38 20.05
CA ASP A 219 4.38 14.24 20.04
C ASP A 219 5.04 13.05 19.32
N SER A 220 5.74 12.22 20.09
CA SER A 220 6.41 10.98 19.61
C SER A 220 5.48 10.06 18.82
N GLN A 221 4.15 10.16 19.04
CA GLN A 221 3.13 9.40 18.31
C GLN A 221 2.88 9.93 16.89
N ASN A 222 2.87 11.25 16.68
CA ASN A 222 2.66 11.86 15.36
C ASN A 222 3.86 11.63 14.43
N GLN A 223 5.08 11.66 14.99
CA GLN A 223 6.31 11.34 14.24
C GLN A 223 6.38 9.86 13.83
N ALA A 224 5.90 8.94 14.67
CA ALA A 224 5.80 7.53 14.32
C ALA A 224 4.79 7.29 13.18
N VAL A 225 3.64 7.97 13.19
CA VAL A 225 2.63 7.89 12.13
C VAL A 225 3.18 8.42 10.81
N LEU A 226 3.83 9.59 10.82
CA LEU A 226 4.50 10.15 9.63
C LEU A 226 5.58 9.23 9.07
N THR A 227 6.35 8.58 9.95
CA THR A 227 7.37 7.63 9.54
C THR A 227 6.71 6.43 8.85
N LYS A 228 5.66 5.85 9.43
CA LYS A 228 4.89 4.73 8.83
C LYS A 228 4.31 5.11 7.46
N LEU A 229 3.75 6.30 7.32
CA LEU A 229 3.18 6.80 6.05
C LEU A 229 4.26 6.97 4.96
N LYS A 230 5.41 7.55 5.31
CA LYS A 230 6.55 7.71 4.39
C LYS A 230 7.13 6.35 3.98
N CYS A 231 7.25 5.42 4.93
CA CYS A 231 7.75 4.08 4.65
C CYS A 231 6.80 3.32 3.74
N ALA A 232 5.49 3.35 3.99
CA ALA A 232 4.49 2.76 3.09
C ALA A 232 4.59 3.33 1.66
N LYS A 233 4.74 4.65 1.51
CA LYS A 233 4.88 5.31 0.20
C LYS A 233 6.17 4.90 -0.53
N LEU A 234 7.29 4.82 0.18
CA LEU A 234 8.58 4.39 -0.36
C LEU A 234 8.52 2.92 -0.80
N SER A 235 7.95 2.04 0.02
CA SER A 235 7.80 0.63 -0.29
C SER A 235 6.90 0.38 -1.50
N ILE A 236 5.81 1.15 -1.68
CA ILE A 236 4.95 1.06 -2.87
C ILE A 236 5.74 1.50 -4.11
N LYS A 237 6.52 2.58 -4.00
CA LYS A 237 7.34 3.10 -5.10
C LYS A 237 8.47 2.14 -5.50
N ALA A 238 8.99 1.38 -4.54
CA ALA A 238 10.00 0.36 -4.75
C ALA A 238 9.42 -0.96 -5.31
N GLY A 239 8.10 -1.05 -5.53
CA GLY A 239 7.46 -2.23 -6.11
C GLY A 239 7.44 -3.44 -5.20
N LEU A 240 7.54 -3.24 -3.87
CA LEU A 240 7.58 -4.33 -2.91
C LEU A 240 6.22 -5.04 -2.80
N ASP A 241 6.26 -6.36 -2.65
CA ASP A 241 5.07 -7.21 -2.55
C ASP A 241 4.20 -6.88 -1.34
N LYS A 242 2.93 -7.35 -1.38
CA LYS A 242 1.91 -7.15 -0.33
C LYS A 242 2.49 -7.32 1.08
N ILE A 243 3.30 -8.36 1.25
CA ILE A 243 3.85 -8.80 2.53
C ILE A 243 4.94 -7.85 3.05
N GLU A 244 5.82 -7.34 2.20
CA GLU A 244 6.87 -6.40 2.62
C GLU A 244 6.29 -5.02 2.97
N LEU A 245 5.26 -4.59 2.24
CA LEU A 245 4.55 -3.36 2.55
C LEU A 245 3.87 -3.41 3.93
N LEU A 246 3.31 -4.57 4.26
CA LEU A 246 2.63 -4.82 5.51
C LEU A 246 3.57 -4.85 6.72
N VAL A 247 4.82 -5.31 6.57
CA VAL A 247 5.86 -5.16 7.60
C VAL A 247 6.10 -3.68 7.90
N SER A 248 6.21 -2.87 6.85
CA SER A 248 6.48 -1.44 6.93
C SER A 248 5.33 -0.65 7.57
N ALA A 249 4.08 -1.04 7.30
CA ALA A 249 2.88 -0.33 7.75
C ALA A 249 2.42 -0.72 9.16
N CYS A 250 2.52 -2.01 9.54
CA CYS A 250 1.90 -2.51 10.77
C CYS A 250 2.85 -2.59 11.98
N SER A 251 4.14 -2.82 11.75
CA SER A 251 5.07 -3.05 12.86
C SER A 251 5.65 -1.73 13.41
N ASN A 252 5.88 -1.68 14.72
CA ASN A 252 6.94 -0.84 15.30
C ASN A 252 8.30 -1.48 14.96
N PHE A 253 8.51 -1.88 13.71
CA PHE A 253 9.79 -2.38 13.24
C PHE A 253 10.69 -1.15 13.15
N SER A 254 11.27 -0.83 14.31
CA SER A 254 12.29 0.15 14.48
C SER A 254 13.36 -0.12 13.44
N PHE A 255 13.44 0.74 12.43
CA PHE A 255 14.65 1.13 11.72
C PHE A 255 15.49 0.05 10.98
N SER A 256 15.30 -1.25 11.24
CA SER A 256 16.24 -2.29 10.80
C SER A 256 16.08 -2.67 9.35
N PHE A 257 14.91 -2.52 8.72
CA PHE A 257 14.79 -2.70 7.26
C PHE A 257 15.17 -1.42 6.48
N LEU A 258 15.09 -0.25 7.12
CA LEU A 258 15.51 1.03 6.52
C LEU A 258 17.04 1.21 6.56
N PHE A 259 17.73 0.64 7.54
CA PHE A 259 19.19 0.66 7.63
C PHE A 259 19.91 -0.25 6.62
N PHE A 260 19.19 -1.13 5.92
CA PHE A 260 19.81 -2.10 5.00
C PHE A 260 19.95 -1.60 3.56
N SER A 261 19.57 -0.35 3.25
CA SER A 261 19.86 0.23 1.93
C SER A 261 21.22 0.96 1.96
N PRO A 262 22.12 0.70 0.99
CA PRO A 262 23.39 1.41 0.85
C PRO A 262 23.26 2.93 0.86
N GLY A 263 22.13 3.47 0.40
CA GLY A 263 21.86 4.91 0.37
C GLY A 263 21.69 5.56 1.74
N GLN A 264 21.05 4.88 2.70
CA GLN A 264 20.94 5.41 4.07
C GLN A 264 22.25 5.28 4.84
N TYR A 265 22.98 4.17 4.63
CA TYR A 265 24.32 4.00 5.18
C TYR A 265 25.28 5.08 4.67
N PHE A 266 25.14 5.50 3.41
CA PHE A 266 25.99 6.52 2.81
C PHE A 266 25.64 7.96 3.24
N SER A 267 24.40 8.23 3.66
CA SER A 267 23.90 9.58 4.00
C SER A 267 24.81 10.44 4.89
N PRO A 268 25.45 9.92 5.96
CA PRO A 268 26.36 10.74 6.78
C PRO A 268 27.77 10.91 6.21
N TYR A 269 28.13 10.26 5.09
CA TYR A 269 29.47 10.25 4.53
C TYR A 269 29.59 11.11 3.27
N VAL A 270 30.66 11.90 3.19
CA VAL A 270 31.05 12.61 1.94
C VAL A 270 31.81 11.67 1.01
N SER A 271 32.48 10.67 1.56
CA SER A 271 33.16 9.61 0.81
C SER A 271 33.12 8.31 1.61
N ALA A 272 32.85 7.18 0.95
CA ALA A 272 32.79 5.87 1.58
C ALA A 272 33.57 4.82 0.79
N ASP A 273 34.30 3.96 1.50
CA ASP A 273 35.02 2.82 0.94
C ASP A 273 34.05 1.67 0.66
N MET A 274 33.94 1.28 -0.61
CA MET A 274 33.00 0.25 -1.05
C MET A 274 33.38 -1.14 -0.56
N ASN A 275 34.65 -1.41 -0.23
CA ASN A 275 35.05 -2.71 0.33
C ASN A 275 34.49 -2.88 1.74
N LYS A 276 34.59 -1.84 2.57
CA LYS A 276 34.02 -1.84 3.93
C LYS A 276 32.51 -1.89 3.89
N MET A 277 31.91 -1.17 2.94
CA MET A 277 30.48 -1.19 2.69
C MET A 277 30.02 -2.60 2.27
N ALA A 278 30.71 -3.25 1.33
CA ALA A 278 30.38 -4.60 0.87
C ALA A 278 30.43 -5.63 2.01
N ILE A 279 31.42 -5.53 2.91
CA ILE A 279 31.51 -6.37 4.12
C ILE A 279 30.31 -6.11 5.04
N ALA A 280 29.95 -4.85 5.28
CA ALA A 280 28.82 -4.49 6.14
C ALA A 280 27.48 -4.99 5.59
N PHE A 281 27.33 -5.04 4.27
CA PHE A 281 26.13 -5.55 3.58
C PHE A 281 26.22 -7.02 3.19
N ASN A 282 27.28 -7.72 3.58
CA ASN A 282 27.53 -9.13 3.24
C ASN A 282 27.34 -9.43 1.73
N THR A 283 27.84 -8.53 0.89
CA THR A 283 27.77 -8.61 -0.57
C THR A 283 29.16 -8.53 -1.18
N THR A 284 29.26 -8.75 -2.50
CA THR A 284 30.50 -8.53 -3.23
C THR A 284 30.60 -7.08 -3.69
N VAL A 285 31.82 -6.56 -3.84
CA VAL A 285 32.04 -5.19 -4.32
C VAL A 285 31.43 -4.98 -5.71
N ALA A 286 31.44 -6.00 -6.57
CA ALA A 286 30.83 -5.94 -7.90
C ALA A 286 29.30 -5.82 -7.82
N ALA A 287 28.65 -6.66 -7.02
CA ALA A 287 27.19 -6.57 -6.82
C ALA A 287 26.77 -5.26 -6.16
N LEU A 288 27.56 -4.76 -5.20
CA LEU A 288 27.35 -3.45 -4.59
C LEU A 288 27.49 -2.31 -5.59
N GLU A 289 28.41 -2.41 -6.55
CA GLU A 289 28.61 -1.42 -7.60
C GLU A 289 27.41 -1.34 -8.55
N ASP A 290 26.85 -2.49 -8.94
CA ASP A 290 25.63 -2.56 -9.74
C ASP A 290 24.43 -1.96 -8.99
N GLU A 291 24.27 -2.30 -7.71
CA GLU A 291 23.19 -1.79 -6.85
C GLU A 291 23.31 -0.26 -6.65
N LEU A 292 24.50 0.24 -6.32
CA LEU A 292 24.76 1.67 -6.18
C LEU A 292 24.53 2.42 -7.49
N THR A 293 24.87 1.80 -8.63
CA THR A 293 24.61 2.38 -9.96
C THR A 293 23.11 2.56 -10.19
N GLN A 294 22.31 1.53 -9.88
CA GLN A 294 20.85 1.62 -9.99
C GLN A 294 20.29 2.72 -9.08
N LEU A 295 20.73 2.79 -7.82
CA LEU A 295 20.28 3.81 -6.86
C LEU A 295 20.66 5.25 -7.29
N ILE A 296 21.79 5.42 -7.98
CA ILE A 296 22.20 6.72 -8.55
C ILE A 296 21.33 7.06 -9.78
N LEU A 297 21.05 6.09 -10.66
CA LEU A 297 20.21 6.30 -11.85
C LEU A 297 18.76 6.65 -11.48
N GLU A 298 18.22 6.03 -10.44
CA GLU A 298 16.89 6.33 -9.91
C GLU A 298 16.83 7.66 -9.13
N GLY A 299 17.99 8.28 -8.87
CA GLY A 299 18.10 9.55 -8.17
C GLY A 299 17.85 9.45 -6.66
N LEU A 300 17.92 8.25 -6.09
CA LEU A 300 17.79 8.02 -4.65
C LEU A 300 19.07 8.38 -3.89
N ILE A 301 20.23 8.24 -4.55
CA ILE A 301 21.54 8.63 -4.01
C ILE A 301 22.20 9.62 -4.97
N ASN A 302 22.60 10.78 -4.45
CA ASN A 302 23.37 11.76 -5.22
C ASN A 302 24.88 11.56 -4.98
N ALA A 303 25.46 10.59 -5.68
CA ALA A 303 26.87 10.21 -5.53
C ALA A 303 27.54 9.92 -6.88
N ARG A 304 28.86 9.72 -6.85
CA ARG A 304 29.68 9.23 -7.95
C ARG A 304 30.52 8.05 -7.48
N ILE A 305 30.56 7.00 -8.29
CA ILE A 305 31.39 5.81 -8.03
C ILE A 305 32.75 6.01 -8.72
N ASP A 306 33.83 5.87 -7.97
CA ASP A 306 35.17 5.63 -8.52
C ASP A 306 35.42 4.11 -8.53
N SER A 307 35.25 3.50 -9.70
CA SER A 307 35.43 2.06 -9.87
C SER A 307 36.90 1.61 -9.75
N HIS A 308 37.86 2.51 -9.94
CA HIS A 308 39.28 2.17 -9.83
C HIS A 308 39.72 2.09 -8.38
N SER A 309 39.38 3.10 -7.57
CA SER A 309 39.70 3.12 -6.14
C SER A 309 38.67 2.43 -5.25
N LYS A 310 37.51 2.05 -5.80
CA LYS A 310 36.34 1.49 -5.09
C LYS A 310 35.86 2.41 -3.96
N ILE A 311 35.74 3.70 -4.27
CA ILE A 311 35.25 4.73 -3.36
C ILE A 311 33.99 5.38 -3.95
N LEU A 312 32.97 5.53 -3.12
CA LEU A 312 31.75 6.27 -3.43
C LEU A 312 31.87 7.70 -2.88
N TYR A 313 31.76 8.71 -3.73
CA TYR A 313 31.83 10.13 -3.35
C TYR A 313 30.46 10.80 -3.43
N ALA A 314 30.10 11.58 -2.41
CA ALA A 314 28.87 12.35 -2.41
C ALA A 314 29.02 13.46 -3.45
N ARG A 315 28.02 13.60 -4.31
CA ARG A 315 28.01 14.67 -5.31
C ARG A 315 27.45 15.91 -4.65
N ASP A 316 28.34 16.84 -4.30
CA ASP A 316 27.90 18.19 -3.98
C ASP A 316 27.47 18.87 -5.30
N VAL A 317 26.20 19.23 -5.35
CA VAL A 317 25.63 19.90 -6.50
C VAL A 317 25.49 21.36 -6.11
N ASP A 318 26.21 22.25 -6.81
CA ASP A 318 26.06 23.67 -6.59
C ASP A 318 24.58 24.07 -6.81
N GLN A 319 23.94 24.40 -5.69
CA GLN A 319 22.53 24.78 -5.64
C GLN A 319 22.27 26.01 -6.51
N ARG A 320 23.26 26.90 -6.64
CA ARG A 320 23.15 28.09 -7.48
C ARG A 320 23.08 27.70 -8.95
N SER A 321 24.07 26.98 -9.46
CA SER A 321 24.11 26.53 -10.86
C SER A 321 22.85 25.76 -11.26
N THR A 322 22.39 24.84 -10.40
CA THR A 322 21.16 24.07 -10.63
C THR A 322 19.92 24.94 -10.72
N THR A 323 19.82 25.95 -9.84
CA THR A 323 18.69 26.88 -9.86
C THR A 323 18.70 27.72 -11.13
N PHE A 324 19.87 28.24 -11.51
CA PHE A 324 20.04 29.01 -12.75
C PHE A 324 19.66 28.21 -13.99
N GLU A 325 20.12 26.97 -14.10
CA GLU A 325 19.84 26.10 -15.24
C GLU A 325 18.34 25.77 -15.34
N LYS A 326 17.70 25.41 -14.22
CA LYS A 326 16.25 25.19 -14.15
C LYS A 326 15.46 26.43 -14.54
N SER A 327 15.82 27.60 -14.04
CA SER A 327 15.16 28.87 -14.40
C SER A 327 15.33 29.20 -15.87
N LEU A 328 16.51 28.97 -16.45
CA LEU A 328 16.77 29.21 -17.88
C LEU A 328 15.95 28.26 -18.76
N GLN A 329 15.84 26.98 -18.37
CA GLN A 329 15.02 26.01 -19.09
C GLN A 329 13.54 26.37 -19.02
N MET A 330 13.04 26.78 -17.84
CA MET A 330 11.68 27.28 -17.67
C MET A 330 11.40 28.50 -18.58
N GLY A 331 12.36 29.43 -18.67
CA GLY A 331 12.26 30.59 -19.56
C GLY A 331 12.17 30.22 -21.04
N LYS A 332 13.00 29.27 -21.50
CA LYS A 332 12.95 28.76 -22.89
C LYS A 332 11.61 28.09 -23.19
N GLU A 333 11.11 27.26 -22.28
CA GLU A 333 9.80 26.62 -22.42
C GLU A 333 8.65 27.64 -22.44
N PHE A 334 8.71 28.66 -21.58
CA PHE A 334 7.72 29.74 -21.56
C PHE A 334 7.68 30.49 -22.89
N GLN A 335 8.83 30.89 -23.44
CA GLN A 335 8.91 31.55 -24.74
C GLN A 335 8.36 30.67 -25.87
N ARG A 336 8.68 29.37 -25.86
CA ARG A 336 8.17 28.41 -26.84
C ARG A 336 6.65 28.32 -26.80
N ARG A 337 6.07 28.20 -25.59
CA ARG A 337 4.62 28.13 -25.38
C ARG A 337 3.90 29.42 -25.79
N ALA A 338 4.47 30.57 -25.43
CA ALA A 338 3.91 31.87 -25.81
C ALA A 338 3.87 32.06 -27.33
N LYS A 339 4.98 31.73 -28.03
CA LYS A 339 5.04 31.79 -29.49
C LYS A 339 4.02 30.85 -30.15
N ALA A 340 3.88 29.63 -29.64
CA ALA A 340 2.89 28.68 -30.13
C ALA A 340 1.45 29.19 -29.94
N MET A 341 1.16 29.82 -28.79
CA MET A 341 -0.15 30.41 -28.50
C MET A 341 -0.49 31.57 -29.44
N ILE A 342 0.47 32.47 -29.69
CA ILE A 342 0.30 33.58 -30.64
C ILE A 342 0.04 33.05 -32.06
N LEU A 343 0.80 32.04 -32.49
CA LEU A 343 0.60 31.41 -33.79
C LEU A 343 -0.79 30.78 -33.88
N ARG A 344 -1.25 30.08 -32.83
CA ARG A 344 -2.59 29.50 -32.76
C ARG A 344 -3.68 30.57 -32.87
N ALA A 345 -3.53 31.70 -32.18
CA ALA A 345 -4.46 32.82 -32.26
C ALA A 345 -4.51 33.43 -33.67
N ALA A 346 -3.35 33.56 -34.34
CA ALA A 346 -3.28 34.04 -35.73
C ALA A 346 -3.96 33.09 -36.72
N VAL A 347 -3.77 31.77 -36.57
CA VAL A 347 -4.42 30.73 -37.37
C VAL A 347 -5.95 30.80 -37.23
N LEU A 348 -6.45 30.95 -35.99
CA LEU A 348 -7.88 31.09 -35.71
C LEU A 348 -8.46 32.39 -36.29
N ARG A 349 -7.77 33.52 -36.14
CA ARG A 349 -8.21 34.82 -36.70
C ARG A 349 -8.37 34.78 -38.22
N ASN A 350 -7.50 34.03 -38.90
CA ASN A 350 -7.53 33.89 -40.35
C ASN A 350 -8.39 32.70 -40.83
N GLN A 351 -9.16 32.06 -39.94
CA GLN A 351 -10.02 30.92 -40.26
C GLN A 351 -9.28 29.75 -40.94
N ILE A 352 -7.99 29.58 -40.64
CA ILE A 352 -7.19 28.46 -41.13
C ILE A 352 -7.49 27.27 -40.24
N HIS A 353 -8.46 26.45 -40.64
CA HIS A 353 -8.83 25.24 -39.91
C HIS A 353 -8.61 24.00 -40.76
N VAL A 354 -8.18 22.91 -40.13
CA VAL A 354 -8.13 21.60 -40.78
C VAL A 354 -9.57 21.13 -40.95
N LYS A 355 -10.02 20.97 -42.20
CA LYS A 355 -11.30 20.34 -42.50
C LYS A 355 -11.12 18.82 -42.42
N SER A 356 -11.96 18.15 -41.65
CA SER A 356 -12.04 16.69 -41.70
C SER A 356 -12.39 16.28 -43.14
N PRO A 357 -11.72 15.28 -43.73
CA PRO A 357 -12.12 14.77 -45.03
C PRO A 357 -13.57 14.24 -44.94
N PRO A 358 -14.39 14.42 -45.98
CA PRO A 358 -15.73 13.84 -46.02
C PRO A 358 -15.60 12.33 -45.86
N ARG A 359 -16.34 11.75 -44.90
CA ARG A 359 -16.58 10.30 -44.91
C ARG A 359 -17.38 9.99 -46.17
N GLU A 360 -16.78 9.29 -47.12
CA GLU A 360 -17.52 8.71 -48.23
C GLU A 360 -18.61 7.78 -47.67
N GLY A 361 -19.86 8.07 -48.02
CA GLY A 361 -20.99 7.19 -47.77
C GLY A 361 -22.02 7.73 -46.76
N SER A 362 -22.87 8.65 -47.22
CA SER A 362 -24.32 8.66 -46.96
C SER A 362 -24.97 9.78 -47.78
N GLN A 363 -25.74 9.38 -48.80
CA GLN A 363 -26.54 10.25 -49.66
C GLN A 363 -27.86 10.66 -48.99
N GLY A 364 -28.34 11.88 -49.29
CA GLY A 364 -29.70 12.40 -49.05
C GLY A 364 -29.93 12.92 -47.63
N GLU A 365 -30.47 14.11 -47.36
CA GLU A 365 -31.47 14.89 -48.08
C GLU A 365 -31.51 16.36 -47.56
N LEU A 366 -32.08 17.25 -48.37
CA LEU A 366 -32.10 18.72 -48.34
C LEU A 366 -32.91 19.32 -47.15
N THR A 367 -32.54 20.44 -46.50
CA THR A 367 -32.82 21.85 -46.90
C THR A 367 -32.36 22.83 -45.78
N PRO A 368 -32.24 24.15 -46.03
CA PRO A 368 -31.53 25.09 -45.16
C PRO A 368 -32.45 25.93 -44.26
N ALA A 369 -32.04 26.22 -43.02
CA ALA A 369 -32.64 27.25 -42.18
C ALA A 369 -31.58 28.23 -41.66
N ASN A 370 -31.68 29.45 -42.18
CA ASN A 370 -31.02 30.65 -41.70
C ASN A 370 -31.38 30.92 -40.23
N SER A 371 -30.38 31.17 -39.38
CA SER A 371 -30.58 32.02 -38.19
C SER A 371 -29.31 32.83 -37.93
N GLN A 372 -29.34 34.07 -38.42
CA GLN A 372 -28.56 35.15 -37.86
C GLN A 372 -28.95 35.31 -36.39
N THR A 373 -27.97 35.34 -35.48
CA THR A 373 -28.15 36.00 -34.19
C THR A 373 -26.93 36.85 -33.92
N ARG A 374 -27.11 38.16 -34.15
CA ARG A 374 -26.30 39.24 -33.64
C ARG A 374 -26.20 39.11 -32.11
N MET A 375 -25.00 39.05 -31.56
CA MET A 375 -24.76 39.51 -30.19
C MET A 375 -24.24 40.95 -30.26
N SER A 376 -25.10 41.89 -29.88
CA SER A 376 -24.73 43.25 -29.57
C SER A 376 -24.08 43.29 -28.19
N THR A 377 -22.81 43.66 -28.13
CA THR A 377 -22.18 44.19 -26.91
C THR A 377 -22.51 45.67 -26.81
N ASN A 378 -23.28 46.05 -25.78
CA ASN A 378 -23.35 47.43 -25.32
C ASN A 378 -22.30 47.65 -24.22
N MET A 379 -21.86 48.91 -24.17
CA MET A 379 -20.89 49.58 -23.29
C MET A 379 -20.77 49.04 -21.87
#